data_AF-A0A7S0W546-F1
#
_entry.id   AF-A0A7S0W546-F1
#
_cell.length_a   1.000
_cell.length_b   1.000
_cell.length_c   1.000
_cell.angle_alpha   90.00
_cell.angle_beta   90.00
_cell.angle_gamma   90.00
#
_symmetry.space_group_name_H-M   'P 1'
#
loop_
_entity.id
_entity.type
_entity.pdbx_description
1 polymer ?
#
loop_
_entity_poly.entity_id
_entity_poly.type
_entity_poly.pdbx_seq_one_letter_code
_entity_poly.pdbx_strand_id
1 'polypeptide(L)'
;GRRGETSSEPMDLWLRYSGGDLHFRFAPPEPPKPTKAPDMVVTVDVGLLDLYQGVQVNVTYTRQEVCQHCHGTGAEHKHDIVPCPHCHGSGFRCTTASQHAEPLGTFWQRLNTTCSACDGRGTVVNSSCPFCGGHKVVLSTVTKQVEIPAGAGDQFTIPLNMEGDQYPGLTAGNVLVMLRVNNHPSFSRDKNDLHYTANITLFEALLGFEMNVTHLDNRSVLIRHDAVWGTPPLPPPDGPP
;
A
#
# COMPACT_ATOMS: atom_id res chain seq x y z
N GLY A 1 63.22 -47.40 -17.63
CA GLY A 1 63.49 -46.06 -18.19
C GLY A 1 62.31 -45.64 -19.03
N ARG A 2 61.92 -44.38 -19.18
CA ARG A 2 62.42 -43.04 -18.81
C ARG A 2 61.14 -42.22 -18.47
N ARG A 3 61.06 -41.53 -17.33
CA ARG A 3 61.22 -40.06 -17.15
C ARG A 3 60.80 -39.21 -18.37
N GLY A 4 59.92 -38.23 -18.12
CA GLY A 4 59.58 -37.15 -19.05
C GLY A 4 58.52 -36.22 -18.47
N GLU A 5 58.93 -35.31 -17.59
CA GLU A 5 58.21 -34.07 -17.25
C GLU A 5 58.01 -33.23 -18.51
N THR A 6 56.82 -32.65 -18.70
CA THR A 6 56.66 -31.35 -19.38
C THR A 6 55.49 -30.61 -18.75
N SER A 7 55.85 -29.69 -17.85
CA SER A 7 55.25 -28.38 -17.62
C SER A 7 53.80 -28.17 -18.06
N SER A 8 52.92 -28.03 -17.07
CA SER A 8 51.67 -27.27 -17.20
C SER A 8 52.04 -25.81 -17.48
N GLU A 9 52.13 -25.43 -18.74
CA GLU A 9 52.26 -24.02 -19.10
C GLU A 9 50.94 -23.31 -18.80
N PRO A 10 50.96 -22.19 -18.04
CA PRO A 10 49.76 -21.46 -17.65
C PRO A 10 48.99 -20.86 -18.85
N MET A 11 49.59 -20.87 -20.04
CA MET A 11 48.99 -20.36 -21.27
C MET A 11 48.03 -21.37 -21.93
N ASP A 12 48.15 -22.67 -21.61
CA ASP A 12 47.25 -23.73 -22.09
C ASP A 12 45.91 -23.76 -21.33
N LEU A 13 45.88 -23.28 -20.08
CA LEU A 13 44.64 -23.09 -19.33
C LEU A 13 43.82 -21.92 -19.90
N TRP A 14 44.50 -20.88 -20.38
CA TRP A 14 43.87 -19.72 -20.98
C TRP A 14 43.29 -20.05 -22.36
N LEU A 15 43.99 -20.81 -23.20
CA LEU A 15 43.47 -21.27 -24.51
C LEU A 15 42.22 -22.15 -24.42
N ARG A 16 42.06 -22.90 -23.32
CA ARG A 16 40.83 -23.65 -23.00
C ARG A 16 39.65 -22.75 -22.60
N TYR A 17 39.90 -21.49 -22.28
CA TYR A 17 38.90 -20.50 -21.88
C TYR A 17 38.75 -19.35 -22.90
N SER A 18 39.74 -19.12 -23.77
CA SER A 18 39.79 -18.04 -24.75
C SER A 18 39.63 -18.50 -26.21
N GLY A 19 39.62 -19.81 -26.45
CA GLY A 19 39.46 -20.39 -27.77
C GLY A 19 38.05 -20.93 -28.05
N GLY A 20 37.18 -20.06 -28.57
CA GLY A 20 36.02 -20.48 -29.36
C GLY A 20 34.69 -20.60 -28.61
N ASP A 21 33.77 -19.71 -28.97
CA ASP A 21 32.31 -19.89 -28.87
C ASP A 21 31.62 -19.80 -27.50
N LEU A 22 32.22 -19.08 -26.56
CA LEU A 22 31.55 -18.69 -25.32
C LEU A 22 30.90 -17.31 -25.44
N HIS A 23 29.80 -17.25 -26.20
CA HIS A 23 28.78 -16.22 -25.98
C HIS A 23 28.14 -16.45 -24.59
N PHE A 24 28.85 -16.13 -23.51
CA PHE A 24 28.23 -15.93 -22.21
C PHE A 24 27.29 -14.72 -22.32
N ARG A 25 26.03 -14.97 -22.67
CA ARG A 25 24.93 -14.03 -22.45
C ARG A 25 24.78 -13.85 -20.94
N PHE A 26 25.60 -12.98 -20.35
CA PHE A 26 25.27 -12.30 -19.11
C PHE A 26 24.17 -11.27 -19.43
N ALA A 27 22.98 -11.77 -19.82
CA ALA A 27 21.78 -10.97 -19.67
C ALA A 27 21.56 -10.91 -18.15
N PRO A 28 21.57 -9.72 -17.52
CA PRO A 28 21.22 -9.62 -16.11
C PRO A 28 19.84 -10.27 -15.94
N PRO A 29 19.63 -11.07 -14.86
CA PRO A 29 18.33 -11.69 -14.61
C PRO A 29 17.28 -10.57 -14.62
N GLU A 30 16.25 -10.74 -15.46
CA GLU A 30 15.14 -9.79 -15.49
C GLU A 30 14.59 -9.63 -14.07
N PRO A 31 14.31 -8.39 -13.62
CA PRO A 31 13.73 -8.19 -12.30
C PRO A 31 12.44 -9.01 -12.20
N PRO A 32 12.20 -9.68 -11.05
CA PRO A 32 11.01 -10.49 -10.88
C PRO A 32 9.77 -9.61 -11.10
N LYS A 33 8.89 -10.05 -12.00
CA LYS A 33 7.64 -9.33 -12.26
C LYS A 33 6.81 -9.30 -10.96
N PRO A 34 6.24 -8.15 -10.58
CA PRO A 34 5.44 -8.06 -9.36
C PRO A 34 4.25 -9.01 -9.46
N THR A 35 4.14 -9.93 -8.50
CA THR A 35 3.06 -10.92 -8.44
C THR A 35 1.82 -10.37 -7.73
N LYS A 36 1.96 -9.25 -7.02
CA LYS A 36 0.92 -8.61 -6.21
C LYS A 36 0.72 -7.16 -6.68
N ALA A 37 -0.53 -6.73 -6.75
CA ALA A 37 -0.91 -5.34 -6.94
C ALA A 37 -0.49 -4.47 -5.73
N PRO A 38 -0.32 -3.16 -5.91
CA PRO A 38 0.00 -2.24 -4.82
C PRO A 38 -1.11 -2.22 -3.76
N ASP A 39 -0.72 -1.98 -2.51
CA ASP A 39 -1.66 -1.82 -1.39
C ASP A 39 -2.24 -0.39 -1.38
N MET A 40 -3.52 -0.27 -1.03
CA MET A 40 -4.26 1.00 -0.97
C MET A 40 -4.45 1.41 0.50
N VAL A 41 -4.33 2.70 0.81
CA VAL A 41 -4.60 3.23 2.16
C VAL A 41 -5.90 4.02 2.13
N VAL A 42 -6.82 3.71 3.05
CA VAL A 42 -8.08 4.43 3.23
C VAL A 42 -8.11 5.00 4.63
N THR A 43 -8.29 6.31 4.75
CA THR A 43 -8.37 6.98 6.05
C THR A 43 -9.80 7.10 6.52
N VAL A 44 -10.07 6.70 7.76
CA VAL A 44 -11.38 6.81 8.40
C VAL A 44 -11.25 7.67 9.64
N ASP A 45 -12.01 8.76 9.69
CA ASP A 45 -12.04 9.65 10.85
C ASP A 45 -13.04 9.10 11.88
N VAL A 46 -12.59 8.90 13.12
CA VAL A 46 -13.38 8.27 14.19
C VAL A 46 -13.43 9.17 15.41
N GLY A 47 -14.61 9.28 16.04
CA GLY A 47 -14.80 10.03 17.26
C GLY A 47 -14.09 9.40 18.47
N LEU A 48 -13.72 10.23 19.44
CA LEU A 48 -13.09 9.75 20.67
C LEU A 48 -14.00 8.85 21.50
N LEU A 49 -15.31 9.13 21.48
CA LEU A 49 -16.35 8.30 22.11
C LEU A 49 -16.42 6.91 21.47
N ASP A 50 -16.44 6.87 20.15
CA ASP A 50 -16.55 5.62 19.38
C ASP A 50 -15.32 4.74 19.59
N LEU A 51 -14.13 5.35 19.70
CA LEU A 51 -12.89 4.64 20.06
C LEU A 51 -12.91 4.10 21.50
N TYR A 52 -13.58 4.78 22.42
CA TYR A 52 -13.69 4.33 23.80
C TYR A 52 -14.60 3.11 23.93
N GLN A 53 -15.74 3.11 23.23
CA GLN A 53 -16.73 2.01 23.28
C GLN A 53 -16.38 0.85 22.33
N GLY A 54 -15.69 1.12 21.23
CA GLY A 54 -15.56 0.22 20.10
C GLY A 54 -16.80 0.28 19.22
N VAL A 55 -16.62 0.44 17.91
CA VAL A 55 -17.72 0.62 16.95
C VAL A 55 -17.47 -0.17 15.67
N GLN A 56 -18.54 -0.55 14.99
CA GLN A 56 -18.47 -1.11 13.65
C GLN A 56 -18.79 -0.01 12.65
N VAL A 57 -17.83 0.31 11.77
CA VAL A 57 -17.96 1.39 10.79
C VAL A 57 -18.00 0.79 9.39
N ASN A 58 -18.94 1.28 8.58
CA ASN A 58 -19.01 0.93 7.16
C ASN A 58 -18.10 1.86 6.37
N VAL A 59 -17.02 1.30 5.83
CA VAL A 59 -16.03 2.03 5.02
C VAL A 59 -16.36 1.82 3.55
N THR A 60 -16.61 2.90 2.83
CA THR A 60 -16.80 2.91 1.38
C THR A 60 -15.51 3.34 0.70
N TYR A 61 -15.04 2.56 -0.26
CA TYR A 61 -13.87 2.92 -1.06
C TYR A 61 -14.04 2.44 -2.50
N THR A 62 -13.33 3.11 -3.41
CA THR A 62 -13.28 2.76 -4.82
C THR A 62 -12.02 1.95 -5.11
N ARG A 63 -12.16 0.87 -5.87
CA ARG A 63 -11.04 0.04 -6.31
C ARG A 63 -11.16 -0.32 -7.79
N GLN A 64 -10.04 -0.71 -8.39
CA GLN A 64 -10.03 -1.30 -9.71
C GLN A 64 -10.29 -2.80 -9.60
N GLU A 65 -11.31 -3.29 -10.30
CA GLU A 65 -11.62 -4.70 -10.40
C GLU A 65 -11.38 -5.19 -11.82
N VAL A 66 -11.00 -6.47 -11.96
CA VAL A 66 -10.92 -7.08 -13.29
C VAL A 66 -12.31 -7.12 -13.91
N CYS A 67 -12.43 -6.63 -15.15
CA CYS A 67 -13.70 -6.57 -15.84
C CYS A 67 -14.36 -7.95 -15.91
N GLN A 68 -15.57 -8.07 -15.37
CA GLN A 68 -16.30 -9.34 -15.32
C GLN A 68 -16.70 -9.85 -16.72
N HIS A 69 -16.89 -8.94 -17.69
CA HIS A 69 -17.28 -9.31 -19.05
C HIS A 69 -16.13 -9.91 -19.87
N CYS A 70 -14.93 -9.32 -19.79
CA CYS A 70 -13.78 -9.79 -20.57
C CYS A 70 -12.79 -10.64 -19.76
N HIS A 71 -12.98 -10.77 -18.44
CA HIS A 71 -12.10 -11.48 -17.51
C HIS A 71 -10.61 -11.10 -17.67
N GLY A 72 -10.34 -9.81 -17.92
CA GLY A 72 -8.99 -9.30 -18.08
C GLY A 72 -8.36 -9.48 -19.48
N THR A 73 -9.10 -9.99 -20.46
CA THR A 73 -8.61 -10.11 -21.84
C THR A 73 -8.61 -8.77 -22.57
N GLY A 74 -9.58 -7.89 -22.27
CA GLY A 74 -9.77 -6.59 -22.92
C GLY A 74 -10.48 -6.66 -24.28
N ALA A 75 -10.79 -7.87 -24.75
CA ALA A 75 -11.55 -8.12 -25.96
C ALA A 75 -13.05 -8.28 -25.66
N GLU A 76 -13.91 -8.01 -26.63
CA GLU A 76 -15.35 -8.29 -26.52
C GLU A 76 -15.60 -9.80 -26.42
N HIS A 77 -14.98 -10.59 -27.30
CA HIS A 77 -14.99 -12.04 -27.25
C HIS A 77 -13.58 -12.63 -27.34
N LYS A 78 -13.45 -13.91 -26.93
CA LYS A 78 -12.17 -14.63 -26.98
C LYS A 78 -11.62 -14.81 -28.40
N HIS A 79 -12.49 -14.85 -29.42
CA HIS A 79 -12.09 -15.03 -30.81
C HIS A 79 -11.48 -13.76 -31.44
N ASP A 80 -11.69 -12.60 -30.82
CA ASP A 80 -11.16 -11.33 -31.30
C ASP A 80 -9.68 -11.11 -30.91
N ILE A 81 -9.11 -12.06 -30.16
CA ILE A 81 -7.71 -12.10 -29.78
C ILE A 81 -6.95 -12.82 -30.90
N VAL A 82 -6.33 -12.05 -31.77
CA VAL A 82 -5.61 -12.55 -32.94
C VAL A 82 -4.10 -12.45 -32.69
N PRO A 83 -3.27 -13.40 -33.14
CA PRO A 83 -1.81 -13.24 -33.07
C PRO A 83 -1.39 -11.96 -33.80
N CYS A 84 -0.45 -11.22 -33.21
CA CYS A 84 0.02 -9.97 -33.78
C CYS A 84 0.64 -10.22 -35.17
N PRO A 85 0.21 -9.47 -36.21
CA PRO A 85 0.70 -9.70 -37.58
C PRO A 85 2.19 -9.35 -37.75
N HIS A 86 2.75 -8.51 -36.88
CA HIS A 86 4.14 -8.07 -36.96
C HIS A 86 5.14 -9.00 -36.26
N CYS A 87 4.71 -9.71 -35.23
CA CYS A 87 5.57 -10.64 -34.49
C CYS A 87 5.08 -12.10 -34.55
N HIS A 88 3.97 -12.37 -35.25
CA HIS A 88 3.38 -13.70 -35.39
C HIS A 88 3.22 -14.46 -34.06
N GLY A 89 2.89 -13.74 -32.97
CA GLY A 89 2.74 -14.34 -31.64
C GLY A 89 4.00 -14.34 -30.77
N SER A 90 5.18 -13.99 -31.29
CA SER A 90 6.42 -14.04 -30.50
C SER A 90 6.55 -12.93 -29.46
N GLY A 91 5.82 -11.82 -29.60
CA GLY A 91 5.93 -10.63 -28.73
C GLY A 91 7.21 -9.81 -28.93
N PHE A 92 8.24 -10.39 -29.55
CA PHE A 92 9.53 -9.75 -29.80
C PHE A 92 9.91 -9.81 -31.28
N ARG A 93 10.50 -8.73 -31.78
CA ARG A 93 11.06 -8.66 -33.13
C ARG A 93 12.58 -8.64 -33.05
N CYS A 94 13.22 -9.48 -33.84
CA CYS A 94 14.67 -9.45 -34.00
C CYS A 94 15.05 -8.27 -34.90
N THR A 95 15.66 -7.24 -34.32
CA THR A 95 16.18 -6.07 -35.03
C THR A 95 17.70 -6.13 -35.01
N THR A 96 18.34 -5.95 -36.16
CA THR A 96 19.80 -5.86 -36.23
C THR A 96 20.22 -4.42 -35.94
N ALA A 97 20.90 -4.20 -34.82
CA ALA A 97 21.48 -2.91 -34.47
C ALA A 97 22.99 -2.95 -34.75
N SER A 98 23.49 -2.02 -35.54
CA SER A 98 24.93 -1.79 -35.69
C SER A 98 25.42 -0.98 -34.51
N GLN A 99 26.30 -1.55 -33.69
CA GLN A 99 27.00 -0.81 -32.65
C GLN A 99 28.43 -0.57 -33.10
N HIS A 100 28.87 0.68 -32.98
CA HIS A 100 30.24 1.06 -33.24
C HIS A 100 30.98 1.08 -31.91
N ALA A 101 31.96 0.21 -31.73
CA ALA A 101 32.87 0.28 -30.60
C ALA A 101 34.31 0.38 -31.10
N GLU A 102 34.97 1.51 -30.84
CA GLU A 102 36.39 1.67 -31.10
C GLU A 102 37.19 0.88 -30.04
N PRO A 103 38.23 0.09 -30.40
CA PRO A 103 38.91 -0.04 -31.69
C PRO A 103 38.45 -1.24 -32.56
N LEU A 104 37.35 -1.91 -32.20
CA LEU A 104 36.87 -3.17 -32.79
C LEU A 104 36.00 -3.00 -34.07
N GLY A 105 35.72 -1.77 -34.48
CA GLY A 105 34.93 -1.46 -35.68
C GLY A 105 33.41 -1.61 -35.46
N THR A 106 32.65 -1.62 -36.57
CA THR A 106 31.19 -1.74 -36.53
C THR A 106 30.80 -3.22 -36.54
N PHE A 107 30.17 -3.70 -35.47
CA PHE A 107 29.64 -5.07 -35.40
C PHE A 107 28.11 -5.04 -35.38
N TRP A 108 27.52 -6.05 -36.02
CA TRP A 108 26.07 -6.20 -36.18
C TRP A 108 25.53 -7.11 -35.08
N GLN A 109 24.77 -6.55 -34.14
CA GLN A 109 24.11 -7.34 -33.10
C GLN A 109 22.65 -7.56 -33.44
N ARG A 110 22.20 -8.81 -33.33
CA ARG A 110 20.78 -9.14 -33.35
C ARG A 110 20.20 -8.90 -31.96
N LEU A 111 19.44 -7.82 -31.80
CA LEU A 111 18.74 -7.48 -30.57
C LEU A 111 17.28 -7.90 -30.68
N ASN A 112 16.75 -8.59 -29.67
CA ASN A 112 15.32 -8.83 -29.55
C ASN A 112 14.68 -7.57 -28.97
N THR A 113 14.01 -6.78 -29.80
CA THR A 113 13.24 -5.61 -29.39
C THR A 113 11.80 -6.04 -29.11
N THR A 114 11.14 -5.48 -28.10
CA THR A 114 9.70 -5.67 -27.88
C THR A 114 8.92 -5.19 -29.11
N CYS A 115 7.94 -5.98 -29.56
CA CYS A 115 7.13 -5.58 -30.70
C CYS A 115 6.24 -4.40 -30.29
N SER A 116 6.39 -3.26 -30.97
CA SER A 116 5.64 -2.03 -30.70
C SER A 116 4.14 -2.13 -31.00
N ALA A 117 3.72 -3.10 -31.81
CA ALA A 117 2.31 -3.28 -32.15
C ALA A 117 1.53 -4.07 -31.09
N CYS A 118 2.20 -4.86 -30.25
CA CYS A 118 1.54 -5.65 -29.21
C CYS A 118 2.13 -5.44 -27.81
N ASP A 119 3.08 -4.51 -27.65
CA ASP A 119 3.82 -4.25 -26.41
C ASP A 119 4.33 -5.52 -25.72
N GLY A 120 4.87 -6.46 -26.50
CA GLY A 120 5.37 -7.73 -25.96
C GLY A 120 4.32 -8.79 -25.65
N ARG A 121 3.01 -8.53 -25.80
CA ARG A 121 1.94 -9.50 -25.52
C ARG A 121 1.81 -10.61 -26.55
N GLY A 122 2.31 -10.42 -27.77
CA GLY A 122 2.19 -11.38 -28.88
C GLY A 122 0.81 -11.43 -29.53
N THR A 123 -0.23 -10.93 -28.88
CA THR A 123 -1.61 -10.88 -29.39
C THR A 123 -2.11 -9.45 -29.54
N VAL A 124 -2.96 -9.22 -30.53
CA VAL A 124 -3.70 -7.97 -30.75
C VAL A 124 -5.20 -8.22 -30.58
N VAL A 125 -5.91 -7.20 -30.12
CA VAL A 125 -7.37 -7.26 -29.91
C VAL A 125 -8.03 -6.51 -31.07
N ASN A 126 -8.90 -7.17 -31.82
CA ASN A 126 -9.59 -6.56 -32.97
C ASN A 126 -10.80 -5.72 -32.53
N SER A 127 -11.61 -6.24 -31.59
CA SER A 127 -12.73 -5.55 -30.95
C SER A 127 -12.48 -5.37 -29.45
N SER A 128 -12.41 -4.12 -29.02
CA SER A 128 -12.24 -3.78 -27.61
C SER A 128 -13.54 -4.06 -26.83
N CYS A 129 -13.41 -4.54 -25.60
CA CYS A 129 -14.57 -4.77 -24.74
C CYS A 129 -15.34 -3.45 -24.50
N PRO A 130 -16.68 -3.40 -24.68
CA PRO A 130 -17.46 -2.17 -24.54
C PRO A 130 -17.53 -1.66 -23.10
N PHE A 131 -17.39 -2.55 -22.10
CA PHE A 131 -17.48 -2.17 -20.68
C PHE A 131 -16.19 -1.55 -20.14
N CYS A 132 -15.02 -2.06 -20.53
CA CYS A 132 -13.73 -1.56 -20.06
C CYS A 132 -12.99 -0.72 -21.11
N GLY A 133 -13.53 -0.57 -22.33
CA GLY A 133 -12.87 0.14 -23.43
C GLY A 133 -11.50 -0.44 -23.81
N GLY A 134 -11.26 -1.74 -23.56
CA GLY A 134 -9.95 -2.36 -23.74
C GLY A 134 -8.96 -2.22 -22.56
N HIS A 135 -9.31 -1.49 -21.49
CA HIS A 135 -8.45 -1.30 -20.30
C HIS A 135 -8.38 -2.52 -19.36
N LYS A 136 -9.21 -3.55 -19.57
CA LYS A 136 -9.26 -4.83 -18.81
C LYS A 136 -9.74 -4.72 -17.36
N VAL A 137 -9.73 -3.52 -16.78
CA VAL A 137 -10.21 -3.21 -15.43
C VAL A 137 -11.37 -2.23 -15.47
N VAL A 138 -12.20 -2.25 -14.43
CA VAL A 138 -13.34 -1.35 -14.21
C VAL A 138 -13.27 -0.78 -12.79
N LEU A 139 -13.76 0.44 -12.59
CA LEU A 139 -13.85 1.05 -11.26
C LEU A 139 -15.11 0.56 -10.56
N SER A 140 -14.95 -0.03 -9.37
CA SER A 140 -16.03 -0.53 -8.53
C SER A 140 -15.99 0.15 -7.16
N THR A 141 -17.14 0.63 -6.68
CA THR A 141 -17.28 1.14 -5.32
C THR A 141 -17.75 0.02 -4.41
N VAL A 142 -17.00 -0.27 -3.36
CA VAL A 142 -17.28 -1.36 -2.41
C VAL A 142 -17.46 -0.77 -1.01
N THR A 143 -18.47 -1.26 -0.30
CA THR A 143 -18.71 -0.97 1.12
C THR A 143 -18.33 -2.18 1.94
N LYS A 144 -17.44 -2.01 2.92
CA LYS A 144 -17.04 -3.06 3.86
C LYS A 144 -17.25 -2.59 5.30
N GLN A 145 -17.81 -3.48 6.10
CA GLN A 145 -17.97 -3.28 7.53
C GLN A 145 -16.66 -3.68 8.22
N VAL A 146 -16.09 -2.75 8.98
CA VAL A 146 -14.84 -2.95 9.72
C VAL A 146 -15.12 -2.73 11.19
N GLU A 147 -14.68 -3.67 12.01
CA GLU A 147 -14.80 -3.60 13.47
C GLU A 147 -13.57 -2.89 14.04
N ILE A 148 -13.81 -1.80 14.77
CA ILE A 148 -12.75 -1.04 15.43
C ILE A 148 -12.71 -1.44 16.90
N PRO A 149 -11.61 -2.04 17.38
CA PRO A 149 -11.51 -2.43 18.78
C PRO A 149 -11.48 -1.21 19.69
N ALA A 150 -12.08 -1.35 20.87
CA ALA A 150 -12.03 -0.33 21.90
C ALA A 150 -10.57 -0.03 22.29
N GLY A 151 -10.26 1.26 22.48
CA GLY A 151 -8.93 1.73 22.84
C GLY A 151 -7.92 1.77 21.68
N ALA A 152 -8.33 1.54 20.42
CA ALA A 152 -7.44 1.66 19.27
C ALA A 152 -6.70 3.01 19.27
N GLY A 153 -5.39 2.98 18.97
CA GLY A 153 -4.54 4.16 18.93
C GLY A 153 -4.75 5.01 17.67
N ASP A 154 -4.18 6.21 17.66
CA ASP A 154 -4.07 6.99 16.42
C ASP A 154 -3.22 6.27 15.38
N GLN A 155 -3.58 6.40 14.11
CA GLN A 155 -2.94 5.72 12.97
C GLN A 155 -2.95 4.18 13.05
N PHE A 156 -3.78 3.61 13.93
CA PHE A 156 -4.01 2.17 13.95
C PHE A 156 -4.55 1.72 12.58
N THR A 157 -3.96 0.66 12.04
CA THR A 157 -4.25 0.21 10.67
C THR A 157 -4.82 -1.18 10.68
N ILE A 158 -5.98 -1.36 10.04
CA ILE A 158 -6.67 -2.63 9.89
C ILE A 158 -6.50 -3.12 8.44
N PRO A 159 -5.78 -4.23 8.20
CA PRO A 159 -5.59 -4.74 6.85
C PRO A 159 -6.79 -5.59 6.39
N LEU A 160 -7.39 -5.20 5.27
CA LEU A 160 -8.34 -6.00 4.51
C LEU A 160 -7.60 -6.73 3.39
N ASN A 161 -7.47 -8.05 3.54
CA ASN A 161 -6.67 -8.87 2.65
C ASN A 161 -7.34 -9.08 1.29
N MET A 162 -6.58 -8.91 0.20
CA MET A 162 -7.04 -9.11 -1.19
C MET A 162 -8.23 -8.24 -1.61
N GLU A 163 -8.51 -7.17 -0.86
CA GLU A 163 -9.65 -6.29 -1.11
C GLU A 163 -9.26 -5.00 -1.84
N GLY A 164 -7.98 -4.84 -2.21
CA GLY A 164 -7.45 -3.67 -2.92
C GLY A 164 -7.59 -3.76 -4.43
N ASP A 165 -6.75 -3.01 -5.15
CA ASP A 165 -6.78 -3.01 -6.62
C ASP A 165 -6.42 -4.37 -7.20
N GLN A 166 -7.13 -4.75 -8.26
CA GLN A 166 -6.96 -6.00 -8.97
C GLN A 166 -6.60 -5.74 -10.43
N TYR A 167 -5.49 -6.35 -10.86
CA TYR A 167 -5.00 -6.28 -12.23
C TYR A 167 -4.93 -7.67 -12.87
N PRO A 168 -5.15 -7.79 -14.19
CA PRO A 168 -5.04 -9.07 -14.87
C PRO A 168 -3.61 -9.62 -14.78
N GLY A 169 -3.47 -10.82 -14.19
CA GLY A 169 -2.18 -11.49 -14.00
C GLY A 169 -1.45 -11.13 -12.70
N LEU A 170 -2.02 -10.25 -11.86
CA LEU A 170 -1.52 -9.95 -10.52
C LEU A 170 -2.54 -10.39 -9.46
N THR A 171 -2.04 -10.77 -8.29
CA THR A 171 -2.87 -11.00 -7.10
C THR A 171 -3.35 -9.66 -6.56
N ALA A 172 -4.59 -9.60 -6.08
CA ALA A 172 -5.17 -8.37 -5.53
C ALA A 172 -4.34 -7.81 -4.36
N GLY A 173 -4.27 -6.48 -4.30
CA GLY A 173 -3.64 -5.74 -3.21
C GLY A 173 -4.43 -5.84 -1.91
N ASN A 174 -3.87 -5.32 -0.82
CA ASN A 174 -4.60 -5.15 0.42
C ASN A 174 -5.13 -3.71 0.54
N VAL A 175 -6.21 -3.54 1.30
CA VAL A 175 -6.67 -2.21 1.74
C VAL A 175 -6.30 -2.02 3.19
N LEU A 176 -5.50 -1.01 3.47
CA LEU A 176 -5.08 -0.62 4.80
C LEU A 176 -6.02 0.49 5.28
N VAL A 177 -6.95 0.14 6.16
CA VAL A 177 -7.85 1.10 6.78
C VAL A 177 -7.11 1.77 7.93
N MET A 178 -6.66 3.00 7.73
CA MET A 178 -5.95 3.79 8.73
C MET A 178 -6.93 4.67 9.50
N LEU A 179 -6.96 4.49 10.81
CA LEU A 179 -7.79 5.30 11.70
C LEU A 179 -7.14 6.66 11.94
N ARG A 180 -7.94 7.72 11.85
CA ARG A 180 -7.57 9.06 12.30
C ARG A 180 -8.51 9.46 13.43
N VAL A 181 -7.94 9.81 14.58
CA VAL A 181 -8.74 10.24 15.73
C VAL A 181 -9.19 11.68 15.53
N ASN A 182 -10.50 11.91 15.56
CA ASN A 182 -11.05 13.26 15.56
C ASN A 182 -10.77 13.95 16.89
N ASN A 183 -10.35 15.21 16.83
CA ASN A 183 -10.13 16.01 18.02
C ASN A 183 -11.47 16.28 18.72
N HIS A 184 -11.51 16.07 20.04
CA HIS A 184 -12.70 16.35 20.86
C HIS A 184 -12.57 17.74 21.48
N PRO A 185 -13.65 18.55 21.57
CA PRO A 185 -13.57 19.93 22.09
C PRO A 185 -13.12 19.99 23.56
N SER A 186 -13.51 19.00 24.37
CA SER A 186 -13.22 18.99 25.81
C SER A 186 -12.03 18.12 26.20
N PHE A 187 -11.64 17.16 25.36
CA PHE A 187 -10.69 16.12 25.73
C PHE A 187 -9.61 15.97 24.67
N SER A 188 -8.37 15.87 25.11
CA SER A 188 -7.24 15.51 24.27
C SER A 188 -6.69 14.17 24.73
N ARG A 189 -6.50 13.22 23.81
CA ARG A 189 -5.98 11.90 24.14
C ARG A 189 -4.49 11.86 23.84
N ASP A 190 -3.70 11.46 24.83
CA ASP A 190 -2.30 11.09 24.64
C ASP A 190 -2.13 9.61 24.95
N LYS A 191 -1.96 8.79 23.90
CA LYS A 191 -1.86 7.31 24.00
C LYS A 191 -3.03 6.67 24.76
N ASN A 192 -2.81 6.37 26.04
CA ASN A 192 -3.78 5.73 26.93
C ASN A 192 -4.37 6.70 27.95
N ASP A 193 -3.85 7.94 28.01
CA ASP A 193 -4.26 8.97 28.94
C ASP A 193 -5.22 9.95 28.25
N LEU A 194 -6.14 10.49 29.05
CA LEU A 194 -7.12 11.48 28.63
C LEU A 194 -6.87 12.77 29.38
N HIS A 195 -6.48 13.81 28.66
CA HIS A 195 -6.26 15.14 29.19
C HIS A 195 -7.54 15.98 29.08
N TYR A 196 -7.89 16.64 30.18
CA TYR A 196 -8.97 17.62 30.28
C TYR A 196 -8.40 18.93 30.81
N THR A 197 -8.58 20.02 30.07
CA THR A 197 -8.13 21.34 30.49
C THR A 197 -9.30 22.07 31.13
N ALA A 198 -9.29 22.15 32.46
CA ALA A 198 -10.26 22.90 33.24
C ALA A 198 -9.73 24.31 33.52
N ASN A 199 -10.54 25.33 33.26
CA ASN A 199 -10.22 26.70 33.66
C ASN A 199 -10.80 26.96 35.04
N ILE A 200 -9.94 27.13 36.03
CA ILE A 200 -10.31 27.48 37.41
C ILE A 200 -9.87 28.91 37.74
N THR A 201 -10.61 29.56 38.63
CA THR A 201 -10.24 30.87 39.16
C THR A 201 -9.12 30.75 40.20
N LEU A 202 -8.39 31.84 40.44
CA LEU A 202 -7.34 31.88 41.47
C LEU A 202 -7.90 31.58 42.87
N PHE A 203 -9.14 32.00 43.17
CA PHE A 203 -9.78 31.74 44.45
C PHE A 203 -10.08 30.25 44.64
N GLU A 204 -10.64 29.59 43.63
CA GLU A 204 -10.89 28.14 43.61
C GLU A 204 -9.58 27.34 43.76
N ALA A 205 -8.49 27.79 43.11
CA ALA A 205 -7.20 27.16 43.24
C ALA A 205 -6.61 27.23 44.67
N LEU A 206 -6.91 28.29 45.43
CA LEU A 206 -6.38 28.50 46.79
C LEU A 206 -7.26 27.90 47.89
N LEU A 207 -8.58 28.10 47.81
CA LEU A 207 -9.56 27.69 48.82
C LEU A 207 -10.07 26.26 48.61
N GLY A 208 -9.67 25.61 47.52
CA GLY A 208 -10.24 24.35 47.09
C GLY A 208 -11.50 24.55 46.25
N PHE A 209 -11.82 23.52 45.45
CA PHE A 209 -12.98 23.53 44.58
C PHE A 209 -13.57 22.14 44.43
N GLU A 210 -14.86 22.12 44.12
CA GLU A 210 -15.57 20.93 43.68
C GLU A 210 -16.09 21.22 42.27
N MET A 211 -15.70 20.40 41.29
CA MET A 211 -16.19 20.51 39.91
C MET A 211 -16.72 19.17 39.42
N ASN A 212 -17.79 19.23 38.63
CA ASN A 212 -18.33 18.07 37.94
C ASN A 212 -17.83 18.05 36.50
N VAL A 213 -17.05 17.02 36.14
CA VAL A 213 -16.58 16.80 34.78
C VAL A 213 -17.37 15.67 34.15
N THR A 214 -17.98 15.93 32.98
CA THR A 214 -18.67 14.90 32.19
C THR A 214 -17.65 14.09 31.40
N HIS A 215 -17.46 12.83 31.77
CA HIS A 215 -16.59 11.90 31.05
C HIS A 215 -17.19 11.50 29.69
N LEU A 216 -16.42 10.78 28.87
CA LEU A 216 -16.88 10.25 27.57
C LEU A 216 -18.14 9.37 27.69
N ASP A 217 -18.32 8.64 28.80
CA ASP A 217 -19.48 7.75 29.02
C ASP A 217 -20.74 8.47 29.49
N ASN A 218 -20.78 9.80 29.40
CA ASN A 218 -21.81 10.65 30.03
C ASN A 218 -21.92 10.52 31.55
N ARG A 219 -20.98 9.82 32.21
CA ARG A 219 -20.87 9.81 33.67
C ARG A 219 -20.27 11.13 34.16
N SER A 220 -20.85 11.71 35.21
CA SER A 220 -20.28 12.85 35.92
C SER A 220 -19.27 12.36 36.96
N VAL A 221 -18.06 12.86 36.88
CA VAL A 221 -17.02 12.63 37.88
C VAL A 221 -16.86 13.92 38.69
N LEU A 222 -17.15 13.84 39.99
CA LEU A 222 -16.89 14.92 40.94
C LEU A 222 -15.39 14.94 41.24
N ILE A 223 -14.71 16.01 40.85
CA ILE A 223 -13.32 16.28 41.22
C ILE A 223 -13.36 17.26 42.39
N ARG A 224 -12.79 16.85 43.52
CA ARG A 224 -12.64 17.68 44.70
C ARG A 224 -11.16 17.92 44.97
N HIS A 225 -10.81 19.19 45.10
CA HIS A 225 -9.50 19.64 45.53
C HIS A 225 -9.66 20.36 46.87
N ASP A 226 -9.04 19.82 47.92
CA ASP A 226 -9.08 20.43 49.25
C ASP A 226 -8.19 21.68 49.32
N ALA A 227 -8.54 22.64 50.17
CA ALA A 227 -7.76 23.85 50.38
C ALA A 227 -6.32 23.51 50.79
N VAL A 228 -5.34 24.14 50.15
CA VAL A 228 -3.91 23.96 50.49
C VAL A 228 -3.61 24.55 51.88
N TRP A 229 -4.40 25.54 52.29
CA TRP A 229 -4.27 26.20 53.58
C TRP A 229 -5.41 25.74 54.49
N GLY A 230 -5.08 25.33 55.72
CA GLY A 230 -5.98 24.73 56.71
C GLY A 230 -7.06 25.68 57.27
N THR A 231 -7.76 26.40 56.41
CA THR A 231 -8.97 27.14 56.77
C THR A 231 -10.10 26.15 56.99
N PRO A 232 -10.75 26.17 58.17
CA PRO A 232 -11.93 25.34 58.42
C PRO A 232 -13.03 25.69 57.41
N PRO A 233 -13.89 24.71 57.05
CA PRO A 233 -14.94 24.91 56.05
C PRO A 233 -15.83 26.10 56.44
N LEU A 234 -16.05 27.01 55.50
CA LEU A 234 -16.98 28.12 55.68
C LEU A 234 -18.40 27.55 55.87
N PRO A 235 -19.16 28.04 56.87
CA PRO A 235 -20.55 27.64 57.05
C PRO A 235 -21.37 28.00 55.80
N PRO A 236 -22.44 27.23 55.48
CA PRO A 236 -23.30 27.54 54.36
C PRO A 236 -23.87 28.97 54.51
N PRO A 237 -24.08 29.70 53.40
CA PRO A 237 -24.68 31.02 53.46
C PRO A 237 -26.08 30.88 54.06
N ASP A 238 -26.28 31.43 55.25
CA ASP A 238 -27.58 31.49 55.91
C ASP A 238 -28.60 32.12 54.93
N GLY A 239 -29.69 31.39 54.71
CA GLY A 239 -30.79 31.82 53.86
C GLY A 239 -31.47 33.10 54.39
N PRO A 240 -32.13 33.88 53.52
CA PRO A 240 -32.67 35.19 53.88
C PRO A 240 -33.87 35.09 54.86
N PRO A 241 -34.18 36.18 55.59
CA PRO A 241 -35.18 36.23 56.67
C PRO A 241 -36.63 36.10 56.19
#